data_AF-A0A4X2K0K2-F1
#
_entry.id   AF-A0A4X2K0K2-F1
#
_cell.length_a   1.000
_cell.length_b   1.000
_cell.length_c   1.000
_cell.angle_alpha   90.00
_cell.angle_beta   90.00
_cell.angle_gamma   90.00
#
_symmetry.space_group_name_H-M   'P 1'
#
loop_
_entity.id
_entity.type
_entity.pdbx_description
1 polymer ?
#
loop_
_entity_poly.entity_id
_entity_poly.type
_entity_poly.pdbx_seq_one_letter_code
_entity_poly.pdbx_strand_id
1 'polypeptide(L)'
;MDLVLNVADYYFFTPYVYPSTWPEDEIIRQYLSLLVVTNLGAFILYFFFATLSYYFVFDHSLKKHPLFLENQVYREIKYTVQALPWISIPTVLLFLVEVRGYSKLYDNIEDSTYGWPGVIFSMMSFLFFTDMAIYWIHRGLHHKLVYKHLHKPHHLWKIATPFASHAFHPVDGFLQSLPYHVYPFIFPLHKVVYLGLYIFVNVWTISIHDGNGCKNEQFFSGKSLKTK
;
A
#
# COMPACT_ATOMS: atom_id res chain seq x y z
N MET A 1 5.40 -13.73 -0.17
CA MET A 1 5.53 -13.45 1.28
C MET A 1 6.32 -14.52 2.00
N ASP A 2 6.29 -15.76 1.51
CA ASP A 2 7.14 -16.88 1.95
C ASP A 2 8.62 -16.50 2.08
N LEU A 3 9.22 -15.83 1.07
CA LEU A 3 10.61 -15.39 1.14
C LEU A 3 10.90 -14.50 2.35
N VAL A 4 10.03 -13.54 2.63
CA VAL A 4 10.19 -12.60 3.75
C VAL A 4 9.92 -13.30 5.08
N LEU A 5 8.91 -14.16 5.12
CA LEU A 5 8.54 -14.92 6.31
C LEU A 5 9.67 -15.88 6.72
N ASN A 6 10.22 -16.65 5.77
CA ASN A 6 11.31 -17.60 6.02
C ASN A 6 12.56 -16.90 6.55
N VAL A 7 12.91 -15.72 5.99
CA VAL A 7 14.02 -14.90 6.50
C VAL A 7 13.74 -14.41 7.92
N ALA A 8 12.52 -13.94 8.19
CA ALA A 8 12.14 -13.48 9.52
C ALA A 8 12.12 -14.62 10.55
N ASP A 9 11.64 -15.80 10.18
CA ASP A 9 11.65 -16.99 11.03
C ASP A 9 13.09 -17.42 11.33
N TYR A 10 13.93 -17.57 10.31
CA TYR A 10 15.31 -18.00 10.47
C TYR A 10 16.16 -17.06 11.34
N TYR A 11 16.10 -15.75 11.09
CA TYR A 11 16.96 -14.78 11.78
C TYR A 11 16.37 -14.22 13.08
N PHE A 12 15.05 -14.24 13.26
CA PHE A 12 14.40 -13.53 14.37
C PHE A 12 13.37 -14.35 15.14
N PHE A 13 12.34 -14.88 14.50
CA PHE A 13 11.23 -15.47 15.24
C PHE A 13 11.59 -16.82 15.87
N THR A 14 12.24 -17.74 15.13
CA THR A 14 12.64 -19.06 15.66
C THR A 14 13.66 -18.94 16.80
N PRO A 15 14.70 -18.09 16.71
CA PRO A 15 15.71 -18.02 17.77
C PRO A 15 15.27 -17.24 19.02
N TYR A 16 14.38 -16.23 18.88
CA TYR A 16 14.14 -15.25 19.96
C TYR A 16 12.69 -15.09 20.39
N VAL A 17 11.70 -15.51 19.59
CA VAL A 17 10.28 -15.19 19.85
C VAL A 17 9.47 -16.44 20.17
N TYR A 18 9.52 -17.46 19.30
CA TYR A 18 8.74 -18.68 19.49
C TYR A 18 9.56 -19.76 20.18
N PRO A 19 8.94 -20.62 21.01
CA PRO A 19 9.61 -21.78 21.57
C PRO A 19 9.97 -22.76 20.46
N SER A 20 11.07 -23.50 20.62
CA SER A 20 11.53 -24.52 19.67
C SER A 20 10.52 -25.64 19.41
N THR A 21 9.51 -25.78 20.29
CA THR A 21 8.41 -26.74 20.15
C THR A 21 7.27 -26.26 19.26
N TRP A 22 7.26 -25.01 18.79
CA TRP A 22 6.21 -24.48 17.93
C TRP A 22 6.69 -24.41 16.46
N PRO A 23 6.27 -25.33 15.57
CA PRO A 23 6.80 -25.44 14.22
C PRO A 23 6.53 -24.21 13.34
N GLU A 24 7.43 -23.92 12.39
CA GLU A 24 7.34 -22.80 11.44
C GLU A 24 6.16 -22.90 10.46
N ASP A 25 5.69 -24.11 10.17
CA ASP A 25 4.59 -24.40 9.25
C ASP A 25 3.20 -24.37 9.92
N GLU A 26 3.13 -24.18 11.24
CA GLU A 26 1.89 -24.05 11.97
C GLU A 26 1.11 -22.79 11.59
N ILE A 27 -0.17 -22.95 11.27
CA ILE A 27 -0.98 -21.90 10.65
C ILE A 27 -1.11 -20.65 11.53
N ILE A 28 -1.24 -20.86 12.85
CA ILE A 28 -1.37 -19.76 13.82
C ILE A 28 -0.05 -19.00 13.92
N ARG A 29 1.08 -19.71 13.94
CA ARG A 29 2.41 -19.10 13.98
C ARG A 29 2.64 -18.26 12.72
N GLN A 30 2.38 -18.83 11.54
CA GLN A 30 2.52 -18.12 10.27
C GLN A 30 1.65 -16.86 10.23
N TYR A 31 0.39 -16.95 10.67
CA TYR A 31 -0.51 -15.81 10.73
C TYR A 31 0.02 -14.69 11.65
N LEU A 32 0.48 -15.03 12.86
CA LEU A 32 1.04 -14.08 13.81
C LEU A 32 2.34 -13.45 13.31
N SER A 33 3.26 -14.25 12.76
CA SER A 33 4.50 -13.77 12.16
C SER A 33 4.23 -12.83 10.99
N LEU A 34 3.31 -13.20 10.09
CA LEU A 34 2.91 -12.37 8.95
C LEU A 34 2.26 -11.05 9.41
N LEU A 35 1.45 -11.05 10.47
CA LEU A 35 0.92 -9.81 11.05
C LEU A 35 2.05 -8.88 11.49
N VAL A 36 3.04 -9.39 12.22
CA VAL A 36 4.17 -8.59 12.69
C VAL A 36 5.00 -8.06 11.52
N VAL A 37 5.42 -8.95 10.61
CA VAL A 37 6.24 -8.60 9.44
C VAL A 37 5.53 -7.59 8.54
N THR A 38 4.24 -7.80 8.26
CA THR A 38 3.46 -6.92 7.38
C THR A 38 3.32 -5.53 7.98
N ASN A 39 2.99 -5.41 9.27
CA ASN A 39 2.87 -4.11 9.92
C ASN A 39 4.20 -3.37 10.02
N LEU A 40 5.26 -4.06 10.44
CA LEU A 40 6.60 -3.46 10.50
C LEU A 40 7.07 -3.00 9.12
N GLY A 41 6.91 -3.86 8.10
CA GLY A 41 7.23 -3.52 6.72
C GLY A 41 6.42 -2.32 6.21
N ALA A 42 5.11 -2.31 6.45
CA ALA A 42 4.24 -1.19 6.08
C ALA A 42 4.67 0.11 6.77
N PHE A 43 4.96 0.09 8.08
CA PHE A 43 5.43 1.27 8.80
C PHE A 43 6.79 1.76 8.31
N ILE A 44 7.74 0.85 8.05
CA ILE A 44 9.07 1.21 7.54
C ILE A 44 8.92 1.88 6.16
N LEU A 45 8.20 1.26 5.23
CA LEU A 45 7.98 1.83 3.90
C LEU A 45 7.26 3.18 3.98
N TYR A 46 6.18 3.26 4.77
CA TYR A 46 5.42 4.49 4.95
C TYR A 46 6.29 5.62 5.53
N PHE A 47 6.89 5.42 6.71
CA PHE A 47 7.66 6.48 7.35
C PHE A 47 8.90 6.85 6.54
N PHE A 48 9.61 5.89 5.95
CA PHE A 48 10.80 6.18 5.16
C PHE A 48 10.46 7.00 3.91
N PHE A 49 9.57 6.49 3.06
CA PHE A 49 9.29 7.14 1.78
C PHE A 49 8.40 8.37 1.92
N ALA A 50 7.44 8.41 2.86
CA ALA A 50 6.64 9.61 3.10
C ALA A 50 7.52 10.74 3.68
N THR A 51 8.49 10.42 4.54
CA THR A 51 9.44 11.43 5.06
C THR A 51 10.34 11.95 3.95
N LEU A 52 10.90 11.08 3.11
CA LEU A 52 11.71 11.51 1.96
C LEU A 52 10.89 12.40 1.01
N SER A 53 9.69 11.96 0.62
CA SER A 53 8.79 12.74 -0.22
C SER A 53 8.44 14.08 0.42
N TYR A 54 8.14 14.09 1.71
CA TYR A 54 7.78 15.31 2.43
C TYR A 54 8.92 16.33 2.45
N TYR A 55 10.17 15.91 2.67
CA TYR A 55 11.29 16.86 2.72
C TYR A 55 11.85 17.26 1.35
N PHE A 56 11.87 16.34 0.38
CA PHE A 56 12.55 16.55 -0.90
C PHE A 56 11.63 16.84 -2.08
N VAL A 57 10.35 16.46 -2.01
CA VAL A 57 9.41 16.56 -3.15
C VAL A 57 8.23 17.47 -2.84
N PHE A 58 7.69 17.41 -1.62
CA PHE A 58 6.49 18.14 -1.24
C PHE A 58 6.71 19.65 -1.20
N ASP A 59 5.81 20.38 -1.86
CA ASP A 59 5.80 21.83 -1.89
C ASP A 59 5.22 22.40 -0.59
N HIS A 60 6.11 22.81 0.31
CA HIS A 60 5.74 23.34 1.61
C HIS A 60 4.94 24.66 1.54
N SER A 61 4.90 25.35 0.39
CA SER A 61 4.06 26.54 0.20
C SER A 61 2.56 26.19 0.27
N LEU A 62 2.18 24.95 -0.06
CA LEU A 62 0.80 24.45 0.01
C LEU A 62 0.22 24.50 1.42
N LYS A 63 1.07 24.52 2.47
CA LYS A 63 0.62 24.66 3.86
C LYS A 63 -0.02 26.00 4.18
N LYS A 64 0.22 27.02 3.34
CA LYS A 64 -0.42 28.34 3.46
C LYS A 64 -1.82 28.37 2.83
N HIS A 65 -2.21 27.30 2.14
CA HIS A 65 -3.51 27.24 1.47
C HIS A 65 -4.65 27.26 2.51
N PRO A 66 -5.76 28.01 2.28
CA PRO A 66 -6.86 28.11 3.25
C PRO A 66 -7.56 26.78 3.61
N LEU A 67 -7.39 25.76 2.77
CA LEU A 67 -7.94 24.41 3.00
C LEU A 67 -6.94 23.47 3.68
N PHE A 68 -5.72 23.91 3.98
CA PHE A 68 -4.77 23.16 4.78
C PHE A 68 -5.21 23.21 6.25
N LEU A 69 -5.41 22.06 6.86
CA LEU A 69 -5.98 21.95 8.20
C LEU A 69 -4.93 22.23 9.28
N GLU A 70 -5.41 22.67 10.44
CA GLU A 70 -4.55 22.79 11.62
C GLU A 70 -4.01 21.41 12.03
N ASN A 71 -2.71 21.34 12.33
CA ASN A 71 -1.99 20.13 12.70
C ASN A 71 -2.17 18.97 11.70
N GLN A 72 -2.38 19.26 10.42
CA GLN A 72 -2.76 18.26 9.41
C GLN A 72 -1.77 17.09 9.33
N VAL A 73 -0.46 17.36 9.28
CA VAL A 73 0.58 16.31 9.19
C VAL A 73 0.47 15.33 10.36
N TYR A 74 0.34 15.83 11.59
CA TYR A 74 0.17 14.98 12.78
C TYR A 74 -1.11 14.13 12.67
N ARG A 75 -2.21 14.73 12.19
CA ARG A 75 -3.49 14.04 12.04
C ARG A 75 -3.43 12.96 10.97
N GLU A 76 -2.80 13.23 9.83
CA GLU A 76 -2.57 12.28 8.73
C GLU A 76 -1.73 11.07 9.20
N ILE A 77 -0.63 11.33 9.91
CA ILE A 77 0.22 10.28 10.50
C ILE A 77 -0.58 9.45 11.51
N LYS A 78 -1.28 10.11 12.45
CA LYS A 78 -2.10 9.43 13.46
C LYS A 78 -3.14 8.53 12.81
N TYR A 79 -3.82 9.02 11.78
CA TYR A 79 -4.87 8.26 11.09
C TYR A 79 -4.29 7.04 10.37
N THR A 80 -3.14 7.21 9.69
CA THR A 80 -2.41 6.10 9.07
C THR A 80 -1.98 5.04 10.09
N VAL A 81 -1.34 5.47 11.18
CA VAL A 81 -0.84 4.56 12.22
C VAL A 81 -1.97 3.77 12.87
N GLN A 82 -3.13 4.39 13.04
CA GLN A 82 -4.31 3.71 13.54
C GLN A 82 -4.92 2.76 12.51
N ALA A 83 -4.88 3.07 11.21
CA ALA A 83 -5.53 2.30 10.16
C ALA A 83 -4.75 1.04 9.73
N LEU A 84 -3.41 1.14 9.59
CA LEU A 84 -2.58 0.07 9.03
C LEU A 84 -2.74 -1.30 9.73
N PRO A 85 -2.77 -1.39 11.08
CA PRO A 85 -3.02 -2.66 11.76
C PRO A 85 -4.33 -3.32 11.35
N TRP A 86 -5.41 -2.54 11.23
CA TRP A 86 -6.71 -3.07 10.83
C TRP A 86 -6.76 -3.48 9.35
N ILE A 87 -6.07 -2.76 8.47
CA ILE A 87 -5.92 -3.12 7.05
C ILE A 87 -5.13 -4.43 6.92
N SER A 88 -4.11 -4.62 7.77
CA SER A 88 -3.23 -5.78 7.72
C SER A 88 -3.94 -7.10 8.05
N ILE A 89 -4.95 -7.10 8.92
CA ILE A 89 -5.66 -8.31 9.36
C ILE A 89 -6.22 -9.12 8.17
N PRO A 90 -7.08 -8.55 7.30
CA PRO A 90 -7.57 -9.27 6.13
C PRO A 90 -6.49 -9.44 5.04
N THR A 91 -5.53 -8.54 4.96
CA THR A 91 -4.40 -8.65 4.00
C THR A 91 -3.54 -9.87 4.31
N VAL A 92 -3.25 -10.11 5.59
CA VAL A 92 -2.45 -11.26 6.04
C VAL A 92 -3.18 -12.57 5.83
N LEU A 93 -4.51 -12.60 5.81
CA LEU A 93 -5.23 -13.81 5.39
C LEU A 93 -4.91 -14.18 3.93
N LEU A 94 -4.80 -13.19 3.04
CA LEU A 94 -4.38 -13.43 1.65
C LEU A 94 -2.92 -13.91 1.60
N PHE A 95 -2.03 -13.30 2.37
CA PHE A 95 -0.63 -13.75 2.45
C PHE A 95 -0.48 -15.15 3.04
N LEU A 96 -1.32 -15.53 3.99
CA LEU A 96 -1.32 -16.88 4.54
C LEU A 96 -1.72 -17.88 3.45
N VAL A 97 -2.80 -17.60 2.70
CA VAL A 97 -3.21 -18.44 1.57
C VAL A 97 -2.12 -18.50 0.49
N GLU A 98 -1.42 -17.38 0.24
CA GLU A 98 -0.27 -17.31 -0.67
C GLU A 98 0.89 -18.21 -0.23
N VAL A 99 1.34 -18.09 1.03
CA VAL A 99 2.43 -18.88 1.64
C VAL A 99 2.09 -20.37 1.68
N ARG A 100 0.81 -20.71 1.77
CA ARG A 100 0.32 -22.10 1.73
C ARG A 100 0.27 -22.69 0.31
N GLY A 101 0.77 -21.97 -0.70
CA GLY A 101 0.97 -22.48 -2.06
C GLY A 101 -0.25 -22.37 -2.96
N TYR A 102 -1.29 -21.61 -2.58
CA TYR A 102 -2.48 -21.42 -3.43
C TYR A 102 -2.35 -20.29 -4.46
N SER A 103 -1.27 -19.51 -4.40
CA SER A 103 -0.95 -18.51 -5.41
C SER A 103 -0.24 -19.13 -6.61
N LYS A 104 -0.20 -18.39 -7.72
CA LYS A 104 0.55 -18.73 -8.94
C LYS A 104 1.93 -18.07 -8.97
N LEU A 105 2.47 -17.73 -7.80
CA LEU A 105 3.81 -17.17 -7.70
C LEU A 105 4.85 -18.26 -7.98
N TYR A 106 5.86 -17.94 -8.78
CA TYR A 106 6.93 -18.87 -9.16
C TYR A 106 8.32 -18.31 -8.83
N ASP A 107 9.29 -19.22 -8.68
CA ASP A 107 10.63 -18.91 -8.16
C ASP A 107 11.66 -18.63 -9.25
N ASN A 108 11.61 -19.36 -10.38
CA ASN A 108 12.65 -19.27 -11.41
C ASN A 108 12.13 -18.56 -12.66
N ILE A 109 13.00 -17.87 -13.38
CA ILE A 109 12.61 -17.16 -14.61
C ILE A 109 12.16 -18.17 -15.69
N GLU A 110 12.74 -19.37 -15.68
CA GLU A 110 12.45 -20.47 -16.59
C GLU A 110 11.02 -21.01 -16.42
N ASP A 111 10.38 -20.79 -15.27
CA ASP A 111 8.98 -21.19 -15.01
C ASP A 111 7.99 -20.26 -15.74
N SER A 112 8.44 -19.09 -16.22
CA SER A 112 7.68 -18.21 -17.10
C SER A 112 7.58 -18.79 -18.50
N THR A 113 6.37 -18.81 -19.09
CA THR A 113 6.10 -19.32 -20.45
C THR A 113 7.04 -18.75 -21.53
N TYR A 114 7.53 -17.52 -21.33
CA TYR A 114 8.43 -16.85 -22.27
C TYR A 114 9.73 -16.36 -21.61
N GLY A 115 10.14 -16.93 -20.47
CA GLY A 115 11.29 -16.45 -19.71
C GLY A 115 11.16 -14.95 -19.34
N TRP A 116 12.23 -14.18 -19.55
CA TRP A 116 12.28 -12.74 -19.29
C TRP A 116 11.19 -11.90 -19.99
N PRO A 117 10.92 -12.05 -21.30
CA PRO A 117 9.78 -11.42 -21.95
C PRO A 117 8.45 -11.66 -21.22
N GLY A 118 8.21 -12.89 -20.75
CA GLY A 118 7.00 -13.24 -20.00
C GLY A 118 6.93 -12.54 -18.63
N VAL A 119 8.08 -12.41 -17.96
CA VAL A 119 8.19 -11.65 -16.69
C VAL A 119 7.88 -10.17 -16.93
N ILE A 120 8.45 -9.54 -17.95
CA ILE A 120 8.19 -8.13 -18.28
C ILE A 120 6.72 -7.93 -18.61
N PHE A 121 6.15 -8.82 -19.42
CA PHE A 121 4.71 -8.79 -19.72
C PHE A 121 3.87 -8.90 -18.43
N SER A 122 4.22 -9.82 -17.53
CA SER A 122 3.53 -9.99 -16.25
C SER A 122 3.59 -8.75 -15.35
N MET A 123 4.67 -7.97 -15.41
CA MET A 123 4.79 -6.68 -14.73
C MET A 123 3.85 -5.64 -15.32
N MET A 124 3.81 -5.53 -16.65
CA MET A 124 2.91 -4.59 -17.33
C MET A 124 1.44 -4.95 -17.08
N SER A 125 1.09 -6.23 -17.15
CA SER A 125 -0.27 -6.69 -16.86
C SER A 125 -0.63 -6.53 -15.38
N PHE A 126 0.31 -6.68 -14.45
CA PHE A 126 0.10 -6.37 -13.03
C PHE A 126 -0.25 -4.89 -12.84
N LEU A 127 0.54 -3.97 -13.40
CA LEU A 127 0.30 -2.54 -13.29
C LEU A 127 -1.04 -2.14 -13.93
N PHE A 128 -1.34 -2.66 -15.12
CA PHE A 128 -2.60 -2.40 -15.80
C PHE A 128 -3.80 -2.95 -15.02
N PHE A 129 -3.74 -4.20 -14.56
CA PHE A 129 -4.82 -4.82 -13.80
C PHE A 129 -5.10 -4.06 -12.50
N THR A 130 -4.04 -3.73 -11.76
CA THR A 130 -4.16 -3.09 -10.46
C THR A 130 -4.70 -1.67 -10.60
N ASP A 131 -4.20 -0.88 -11.57
CA ASP A 131 -4.71 0.48 -11.83
C ASP A 131 -6.20 0.46 -12.21
N MET A 132 -6.61 -0.43 -13.13
CA MET A 132 -8.01 -0.54 -13.55
C MET A 132 -8.93 -1.02 -12.42
N ALA A 133 -8.50 -2.03 -11.65
CA ALA A 133 -9.30 -2.55 -10.55
C ALA A 133 -9.45 -1.51 -9.43
N ILE A 134 -8.37 -0.80 -9.08
CA ILE A 134 -8.38 0.27 -8.09
C ILE A 134 -9.28 1.42 -8.57
N TYR A 135 -9.24 1.78 -9.85
CA TYR A 135 -10.15 2.78 -10.40
C TYR A 135 -11.62 2.43 -10.13
N TRP A 136 -12.04 1.19 -10.41
CA TRP A 136 -13.43 0.77 -10.19
C TRP A 136 -13.80 0.70 -8.70
N ILE A 137 -12.87 0.22 -7.86
CA ILE A 137 -13.06 0.18 -6.40
C ILE A 137 -13.21 1.60 -5.85
N HIS A 138 -12.31 2.51 -6.24
CA HIS A 138 -12.34 3.91 -5.86
C HIS A 138 -13.64 4.59 -6.34
N ARG A 139 -14.05 4.36 -7.59
CA ARG A 139 -15.34 4.85 -8.11
C ARG A 139 -16.53 4.31 -7.31
N GLY A 140 -16.48 3.04 -6.91
CA GLY A 140 -17.48 2.43 -6.02
C GLY A 140 -17.50 3.05 -4.63
N LEU A 141 -16.34 3.38 -4.06
CA LEU A 141 -16.20 4.06 -2.77
C LEU A 141 -16.79 5.47 -2.78
N HIS A 142 -16.82 6.14 -3.94
CA HIS A 142 -17.54 7.41 -4.15
C HIS A 142 -19.05 7.28 -4.27
N HIS A 143 -19.60 6.06 -4.34
CA HIS A 143 -21.04 5.87 -4.38
C HIS A 143 -21.69 6.36 -3.08
N LYS A 144 -22.84 7.04 -3.19
CA LYS A 144 -23.53 7.75 -2.09
C LYS A 144 -23.75 6.93 -0.81
N LEU A 145 -23.94 5.62 -0.95
CA LEU A 145 -24.19 4.70 0.18
C LEU A 145 -22.92 4.41 1.00
N VAL A 146 -21.76 4.43 0.34
CA VAL A 146 -20.48 3.98 0.90
C VAL A 146 -19.61 5.19 1.29
N TYR A 147 -19.62 6.24 0.47
CA TYR A 147 -18.75 7.41 0.59
C TYR A 147 -18.73 7.98 2.01
N LYS A 148 -19.90 8.28 2.58
CA LYS A 148 -20.00 8.94 3.90
C LYS A 148 -19.30 8.13 5.01
N HIS A 149 -19.32 6.81 4.90
CA HIS A 149 -18.88 5.89 5.95
C HIS A 149 -17.42 5.46 5.79
N LEU A 150 -16.98 5.19 4.56
CA LEU A 150 -15.66 4.63 4.30
C LEU A 150 -14.69 5.66 3.71
N HIS A 151 -15.13 6.42 2.71
CA HIS A 151 -14.21 7.18 1.86
C HIS A 151 -14.08 8.67 2.23
N LYS A 152 -15.13 9.25 2.81
CA LYS A 152 -15.15 10.64 3.27
C LYS A 152 -14.00 10.99 4.23
N PRO A 153 -13.59 10.12 5.19
CA PRO A 153 -12.45 10.42 6.05
C PRO A 153 -11.14 10.64 5.28
N HIS A 154 -10.91 9.87 4.20
CA HIS A 154 -9.75 10.06 3.34
C HIS A 154 -9.82 11.38 2.55
N HIS A 155 -11.01 11.75 2.05
CA HIS A 155 -11.26 13.04 1.36
C HIS A 155 -11.26 14.28 2.27
N LEU A 156 -11.01 14.11 3.57
CA LEU A 156 -10.81 15.23 4.49
C LEU A 156 -9.54 16.04 4.13
N TRP A 157 -8.51 15.36 3.63
CA TRP A 157 -7.19 15.93 3.33
C TRP A 157 -7.15 16.54 1.92
N LYS A 158 -7.84 17.66 1.72
CA LYS A 158 -7.91 18.30 0.39
C LYS A 158 -6.55 18.73 -0.16
N ILE A 159 -5.72 19.31 0.71
CA ILE A 159 -4.32 19.63 0.40
C ILE A 159 -3.46 18.55 1.06
N ALA A 160 -3.51 17.34 0.52
CA ALA A 160 -2.80 16.18 1.08
C ALA A 160 -1.29 16.43 1.14
N THR A 161 -0.67 16.01 2.25
CA THR A 161 0.78 15.78 2.28
C THR A 161 1.07 14.30 2.00
N PRO A 162 2.33 13.92 1.72
CA PRO A 162 2.69 12.51 1.53
C PRO A 162 2.27 11.59 2.69
N PHE A 163 2.11 12.14 3.90
CA PHE A 163 1.62 11.41 5.07
C PHE A 163 0.13 11.05 5.01
N ALA A 164 -0.67 11.69 4.16
CA ALA A 164 -2.09 11.35 3.92
C ALA A 164 -2.27 10.07 3.09
N SER A 165 -1.19 9.59 2.45
CA SER A 165 -1.22 8.48 1.47
C SER A 165 -1.86 7.20 1.96
N HIS A 166 -1.85 6.95 3.27
CA HIS A 166 -2.42 5.76 3.92
C HIS A 166 -3.44 6.13 5.01
N ALA A 167 -3.88 7.39 5.05
CA ALA A 167 -4.86 7.89 6.01
C ALA A 167 -6.30 7.54 5.56
N PHE A 168 -6.60 6.24 5.50
CA PHE A 168 -7.89 5.69 5.09
C PHE A 168 -8.72 5.16 6.26
N HIS A 169 -10.02 5.00 6.05
CA HIS A 169 -10.78 4.02 6.82
C HIS A 169 -10.21 2.61 6.54
N PRO A 170 -10.08 1.69 7.51
CA PRO A 170 -9.44 0.39 7.26
C PRO A 170 -10.06 -0.42 6.12
N VAL A 171 -11.38 -0.46 6.02
CA VAL A 171 -12.06 -1.14 4.90
C VAL A 171 -11.77 -0.47 3.56
N ASP A 172 -11.66 0.86 3.52
CA ASP A 172 -11.30 1.60 2.32
C ASP A 172 -9.87 1.24 1.87
N GLY A 173 -8.91 1.34 2.79
CA GLY A 173 -7.52 0.98 2.53
C GLY A 173 -7.34 -0.48 2.09
N PHE A 174 -8.03 -1.42 2.73
CA PHE A 174 -8.01 -2.83 2.31
C PHE A 174 -8.60 -3.04 0.93
N LEU A 175 -9.76 -2.43 0.62
CA LEU A 175 -10.37 -2.57 -0.70
C LEU A 175 -9.45 -2.00 -1.79
N GLN A 176 -8.83 -0.85 -1.56
CA GLN A 176 -7.90 -0.26 -2.52
C GLN A 176 -6.59 -1.05 -2.66
N SER A 177 -6.10 -1.73 -1.61
CA SER A 177 -4.92 -2.60 -1.73
C SER A 177 -5.20 -3.99 -2.31
N LEU A 178 -6.46 -4.44 -2.25
CA LEU A 178 -6.89 -5.79 -2.61
C LEU A 178 -6.41 -6.26 -4.00
N PRO A 179 -6.46 -5.44 -5.08
CA PRO A 179 -6.04 -5.89 -6.41
C PRO A 179 -4.58 -6.35 -6.47
N TYR A 180 -3.68 -5.71 -5.72
CA TYR A 180 -2.26 -6.11 -5.65
C TYR A 180 -2.09 -7.51 -5.08
N HIS A 181 -2.94 -7.91 -4.14
CA HIS A 181 -2.86 -9.20 -3.46
C HIS A 181 -3.66 -10.29 -4.16
N VAL A 182 -4.72 -9.93 -4.89
CA VAL A 182 -5.52 -10.89 -5.67
C VAL A 182 -4.84 -11.29 -6.98
N TYR A 183 -4.09 -10.37 -7.61
CA TYR A 183 -3.42 -10.63 -8.89
C TYR A 183 -2.65 -11.97 -8.94
N PRO A 184 -1.75 -12.30 -7.99
CA PRO A 184 -0.97 -13.54 -8.04
C PRO A 184 -1.81 -14.81 -7.88
N PHE A 185 -3.09 -14.73 -7.48
CA PHE A 185 -4.00 -15.89 -7.47
C PHE A 185 -4.64 -16.15 -8.83
N ILE A 186 -4.69 -15.14 -9.70
CA ILE A 186 -5.31 -15.22 -11.02
C ILE A 186 -4.25 -15.46 -12.09
N PHE A 187 -3.15 -14.71 -12.04
CA PHE A 187 -2.10 -14.69 -13.06
C PHE A 187 -0.74 -15.10 -12.47
N PRO A 188 0.10 -15.81 -13.25
CA PRO A 188 1.45 -16.14 -12.81
C PRO A 188 2.31 -14.87 -12.69
N LEU A 189 3.15 -14.83 -11.66
CA LEU A 189 4.07 -13.73 -11.41
C LEU A 189 5.31 -14.21 -10.65
N HIS A 190 6.49 -13.74 -11.04
CA HIS A 190 7.73 -14.10 -10.36
C HIS A 190 7.78 -13.51 -8.95
N LYS A 191 8.13 -14.30 -7.91
CA LYS A 191 8.08 -13.90 -6.49
C LYS A 191 8.87 -12.63 -6.18
N VAL A 192 10.12 -12.54 -6.64
CA VAL A 192 10.97 -11.37 -6.38
C VAL A 192 10.44 -10.13 -7.09
N VAL A 193 9.86 -10.31 -8.28
CA VAL A 193 9.25 -9.22 -9.04
C VAL A 193 7.99 -8.74 -8.32
N TYR A 194 7.18 -9.66 -7.78
CA TYR A 194 6.02 -9.32 -6.97
C TYR A 194 6.40 -8.47 -5.74
N LEU A 195 7.46 -8.84 -5.01
CA LEU A 195 7.98 -8.05 -3.89
C LEU A 195 8.49 -6.67 -4.33
N GLY A 196 9.22 -6.60 -5.45
CA GLY A 196 9.68 -5.33 -6.03
C GLY A 196 8.51 -4.42 -6.43
N LEU A 197 7.48 -4.98 -7.07
CA LEU A 197 6.25 -4.28 -7.43
C LEU A 197 5.48 -3.81 -6.19
N TYR A 198 5.44 -4.62 -5.13
CA TYR A 198 4.82 -4.23 -3.85
C TYR A 198 5.49 -2.97 -3.27
N ILE A 199 6.81 -2.89 -3.27
CA ILE A 199 7.53 -1.68 -2.82
C ILE A 199 7.23 -0.51 -3.77
N PHE A 200 7.29 -0.75 -5.09
CA PHE A 200 7.02 0.26 -6.10
C PHE A 200 5.63 0.90 -5.94
N VAL A 201 4.58 0.11 -5.75
CA VAL A 201 3.20 0.64 -5.61
C VAL A 201 3.01 1.40 -4.30
N ASN A 202 3.73 1.04 -3.23
CA ASN A 202 3.74 1.82 -1.98
C ASN A 202 4.38 3.20 -2.19
N VAL A 203 5.53 3.26 -2.88
CA VAL A 203 6.18 4.53 -3.25
C VAL A 203 5.28 5.35 -4.17
N TRP A 204 4.66 4.71 -5.16
CA TRP A 204 3.68 5.34 -6.05
C TRP A 204 2.52 5.95 -5.28
N THR A 205 1.92 5.20 -4.36
CA THR A 205 0.83 5.65 -3.49
C THR A 205 1.21 6.89 -2.68
N ILE A 206 2.46 6.98 -2.21
CA ILE A 206 2.96 8.18 -1.52
C ILE A 206 3.11 9.35 -2.50
N SER A 207 3.69 9.11 -3.67
CA SER A 207 3.93 10.16 -4.67
C SER A 207 2.67 10.84 -5.18
N ILE A 208 1.56 10.11 -5.35
CA ILE A 208 0.28 10.69 -5.80
C ILE A 208 -0.43 11.54 -4.73
N HIS A 209 0.10 11.58 -3.50
CA HIS A 209 -0.41 12.39 -2.38
C HIS A 209 0.50 13.58 -2.03
N ASP A 210 1.38 14.01 -2.94
CA ASP A 210 2.31 15.13 -2.73
C ASP A 210 1.69 16.52 -3.00
N GLY A 211 0.37 16.60 -3.15
CA GLY A 211 -0.37 17.85 -3.34
C GLY A 211 -0.23 18.47 -4.74
N ASN A 212 0.47 17.82 -5.69
CA ASN A 212 0.63 18.35 -7.04
C ASN A 212 -0.68 18.45 -7.83
N GLY A 213 -1.69 17.61 -7.52
CA GLY A 213 -3.03 17.72 -8.11
C GLY A 213 -3.70 19.09 -7.85
N CYS A 214 -3.45 19.71 -6.70
CA CYS A 214 -4.00 21.02 -6.35
C CYS A 214 -3.31 22.19 -7.07
N LYS A 215 -2.06 22.03 -7.51
CA LYS A 215 -1.38 23.06 -8.34
C LYS A 215 -2.12 23.27 -9.66
N ASN A 216 -2.70 22.21 -10.21
CA ASN A 216 -3.46 22.27 -11.45
C ASN A 216 -4.87 22.85 -11.25
N GLU A 217 -5.53 22.62 -10.11
CA GLU A 217 -6.84 23.25 -9.81
C GLU A 217 -6.77 24.78 -9.69
N GLN A 218 -5.64 25.36 -9.27
CA GLN A 218 -5.45 26.82 -9.36
C GLN A 218 -5.41 27.32 -10.81
N PHE A 219 -4.90 26.52 -11.75
CA PHE A 219 -4.91 26.81 -13.18
C PHE A 219 -6.32 26.70 -13.78
N PHE A 220 -7.13 25.73 -13.33
CA PHE A 220 -8.49 25.51 -13.83
C PHE A 220 -9.59 26.29 -13.12
N SER A 221 -9.39 26.76 -11.88
CA SER A 221 -10.43 27.50 -11.13
C SER A 221 -10.47 29.01 -11.42
N GLY A 222 -9.68 29.50 -12.38
CA GLY A 222 -9.77 30.88 -12.87
C GLY A 222 -9.51 31.98 -11.82
N LYS A 223 -8.99 31.62 -10.64
CA LYS A 223 -8.54 32.61 -9.64
C LYS A 223 -7.18 33.14 -10.04
N SER A 224 -7.22 34.07 -10.99
CA SER A 224 -6.14 35.00 -11.32
C SER A 224 -5.43 35.47 -10.05
N LEU A 225 -4.11 35.26 -10.04
CA LEU A 225 -3.19 35.90 -9.12
C LEU A 225 -3.40 37.41 -9.19
N LYS A 226 -4.18 37.97 -8.27
CA LYS A 226 -4.04 39.40 -7.94
C LYS A 226 -2.79 39.54 -7.09
N THR A 227 -1.68 39.76 -7.78
CA THR A 227 -0.48 40.36 -7.21
C THR A 227 -0.82 41.75 -6.68
N LYS A 228 -0.43 42.01 -5.44
CA LYS A 228 -0.10 43.34 -4.93
C LYS A 228 1.30 43.27 -4.38
#